data_AF-A0A820YJX9-F1
#
_entry.id   AF-A0A820YJX9-F1
#
_cell.length_a   1.000
_cell.length_b   1.000
_cell.length_c   1.000
_cell.angle_alpha   90.00
_cell.angle_beta   90.00
_cell.angle_gamma   90.00
#
_symmetry.space_group_name_H-M   'P 1'
#
loop_
_entity.id
_entity.type
_entity.pdbx_description
1 polymer ?
#
loop_
_entity_poly.entity_id
_entity_poly.type
_entity_poly.pdbx_seq_one_letter_code
_entity_poly.pdbx_strand_id
1 'polypeptide(L)'
;MSLVTLPAEIVYRILDHLDIYSTWILFSRVCKRLHTITNTYDRYELDLSSIPQDNIKLIANIIRPENVIKLILSNKSFETKIFDFFLSLFDNRAFCRLRSLMLNQVKCNDLDHVLQAFASCPLSSLSVDIWDTWRNNKVAAFVNSTVVQFKLRKLIVKNFNHLAKNISWPNICNLTYLSFGSCDYSEYQTVLGDLRYLKTLVIRDCIIQDRNQMIFTSYPQLLSLTISDCNLSMNDIEFLLAQTPSLSHLKLCSHPEKFDSTYNGFSWEQFIKVNISSLAEF
;
A
#
# COMPACT_ATOMS: atom_id res chain seq x y z
N MET A 1 -1.59 -4.84 -39.10
CA MET A 1 -2.24 -3.61 -38.59
C MET A 1 -1.18 -2.68 -38.04
N SER A 2 -1.26 -1.38 -38.33
CA SER A 2 -0.26 -0.39 -37.88
C SER A 2 -0.71 0.27 -36.58
N LEU A 3 0.22 0.49 -35.64
CA LEU A 3 -0.05 1.24 -34.40
C LEU A 3 -0.61 2.65 -34.68
N VAL A 4 -0.29 3.20 -35.86
CA VAL A 4 -0.70 4.55 -36.28
C VAL A 4 -2.19 4.62 -36.66
N THR A 5 -2.88 3.49 -36.83
CA THR A 5 -4.32 3.46 -37.15
C THR A 5 -5.21 3.14 -35.95
N LEU A 6 -4.64 2.80 -34.78
CA LEU A 6 -5.41 2.45 -33.58
C LEU A 6 -6.04 3.68 -32.92
N PRO A 7 -7.29 3.62 -32.40
CA PRO A 7 -7.88 4.71 -31.62
C PRO A 7 -7.01 5.13 -30.42
N ALA A 8 -7.08 6.41 -30.02
CA ALA A 8 -6.23 6.94 -28.96
C ALA A 8 -6.43 6.21 -27.62
N GLU A 9 -7.64 5.75 -27.36
CA GLU A 9 -8.02 4.98 -26.17
C GLU A 9 -7.31 3.63 -26.10
N ILE A 10 -7.12 2.98 -27.25
CA ILE A 10 -6.36 1.73 -27.33
C ILE A 10 -4.87 1.99 -27.11
N VAL A 11 -4.36 3.10 -27.65
CA VAL A 11 -2.97 3.50 -27.41
C VAL A 11 -2.75 3.83 -25.93
N TYR A 12 -3.68 4.51 -25.26
CA TYR A 12 -3.61 4.77 -23.82
C TYR A 12 -3.52 3.49 -23.00
N ARG A 13 -4.30 2.46 -23.34
CA ARG A 13 -4.20 1.15 -22.68
C ARG A 13 -2.84 0.48 -22.89
N ILE A 14 -2.19 0.71 -24.03
CA ILE A 14 -0.81 0.24 -24.25
C ILE A 14 0.14 1.03 -23.34
N LEU A 15 -0.02 2.35 -23.26
CA LEU A 15 0.80 3.22 -22.40
C LEU A 15 0.67 2.88 -20.91
N ASP A 16 -0.52 2.44 -20.45
CA ASP A 16 -0.74 1.96 -19.07
C ASP A 16 0.22 0.80 -18.68
N HIS A 17 0.78 0.09 -19.66
CA HIS A 17 1.70 -1.05 -19.46
C HIS A 17 3.17 -0.72 -19.74
N LEU A 18 3.49 0.52 -20.13
CA LEU A 18 4.85 0.96 -20.41
C LEU A 18 5.38 1.82 -19.27
N ASP A 19 6.68 1.72 -18.98
CA ASP A 19 7.33 2.63 -18.06
C ASP A 19 7.43 4.06 -18.64
N ILE A 20 7.73 5.04 -17.79
CA ILE A 20 7.80 6.45 -18.17
C ILE A 20 8.85 6.71 -19.26
N TYR A 21 9.99 6.01 -19.21
CA TYR A 21 11.07 6.17 -20.17
C TYR A 21 10.64 5.61 -21.53
N SER A 22 10.07 4.41 -21.56
CA SER A 22 9.50 3.77 -22.74
C SER A 22 8.41 4.64 -23.37
N THR A 23 7.52 5.22 -22.56
CA THR A 23 6.44 6.10 -23.03
C THR A 23 6.97 7.39 -23.64
N TRP A 24 7.85 8.10 -22.95
CA TRP A 24 8.25 9.45 -23.35
C TRP A 24 9.45 9.51 -24.26
N ILE A 25 10.41 8.61 -24.11
CA ILE A 25 11.65 8.63 -24.90
C ILE A 25 11.53 7.76 -26.14
N LEU A 26 10.97 6.56 -26.02
CA LEU A 26 10.88 5.63 -27.15
C LEU A 26 9.61 5.87 -27.95
N PHE A 27 8.46 5.75 -27.30
CA PHE A 27 7.16 5.73 -27.98
C PHE A 27 6.80 7.08 -28.61
N SER A 28 6.98 8.18 -27.86
CA SER A 28 6.65 9.53 -28.35
C SER A 28 7.50 9.97 -29.56
N ARG A 29 8.66 9.34 -29.78
CA ARG A 29 9.59 9.70 -30.87
C ARG A 29 9.36 8.95 -32.17
N VAL A 30 8.50 7.93 -32.19
CA VAL A 30 8.25 7.11 -33.38
C VAL A 30 7.55 7.91 -34.48
N CYS A 31 6.48 8.65 -34.15
CA CYS A 31 5.80 9.52 -35.11
C CYS A 31 5.01 10.65 -34.43
N LYS A 32 4.67 11.69 -35.20
CA LYS A 32 3.93 12.87 -34.72
C LYS A 32 2.63 12.52 -33.99
N ARG A 33 1.90 11.52 -34.49
CA ARG A 33 0.63 11.09 -33.88
C ARG A 33 0.85 10.54 -32.48
N LEU A 34 1.82 9.64 -32.31
CA LEU A 34 2.13 9.06 -31.00
C LEU A 34 2.67 10.13 -30.04
N HIS A 35 3.47 11.07 -30.55
CA HIS A 35 3.88 12.24 -29.77
C HIS A 35 2.68 13.04 -29.23
N THR A 36 1.70 13.36 -30.08
CA THR A 36 0.48 14.07 -29.65
C THR A 36 -0.32 13.27 -28.63
N ILE A 37 -0.50 11.97 -28.87
CA ILE A 37 -1.22 11.09 -27.94
C ILE A 37 -0.52 11.03 -26.58
N THR A 38 0.81 10.88 -26.55
CA THR A 38 1.57 10.92 -25.30
C THR A 38 1.39 12.27 -24.60
N ASN A 39 1.44 13.40 -25.31
CA ASN A 39 1.24 14.72 -24.69
C ASN A 39 -0.15 14.96 -24.10
N THR A 40 -1.18 14.25 -24.56
CA THR A 40 -2.55 14.33 -24.03
C THR A 40 -2.88 13.25 -23.01
N TYR A 41 -2.00 12.27 -22.82
CA TYR A 41 -2.18 11.21 -21.84
C TYR A 41 -2.02 11.78 -20.42
N ASP A 42 -2.91 11.35 -19.51
CA ASP A 42 -3.16 12.04 -18.25
C ASP A 42 -3.24 11.09 -17.03
N ARG A 43 -2.70 9.87 -17.17
CA ARG A 43 -2.74 8.79 -16.17
C ARG A 43 -1.35 8.25 -15.86
N TYR A 44 -0.39 9.13 -15.60
CA TYR A 44 0.98 8.67 -15.37
C TYR A 44 1.14 7.99 -14.02
N GLU A 45 1.68 6.78 -14.06
CA GLU A 45 2.34 6.14 -12.93
C GLU A 45 3.85 6.39 -13.05
N LEU A 46 4.36 7.30 -12.22
CA LEU A 46 5.77 7.67 -12.22
C LEU A 46 6.52 6.83 -11.19
N ASP A 47 7.29 5.85 -11.67
CA ASP A 47 8.20 5.07 -10.83
C ASP A 47 9.64 5.55 -11.00
N LEU A 48 10.14 6.26 -9.98
CA LEU A 48 11.54 6.73 -9.94
C LEU A 48 12.45 5.80 -9.13
N SER A 49 11.92 4.69 -8.61
CA SER A 49 12.69 3.82 -7.72
C SER A 49 13.93 3.23 -8.38
N SER A 50 13.90 3.01 -9.69
CA SER A 50 14.97 2.35 -10.46
C SER A 50 15.64 3.26 -11.47
N ILE A 51 15.36 4.56 -11.41
CA ILE A 51 15.86 5.55 -12.37
C ILE A 51 17.14 6.20 -11.83
N PRO A 52 18.25 6.21 -12.60
CA PRO A 52 19.45 6.95 -12.22
C PRO A 52 19.16 8.44 -12.03
N GLN A 53 19.83 9.07 -11.07
CA GLN A 53 19.57 10.47 -10.70
C GLN A 53 19.68 11.45 -11.89
N ASP A 54 20.64 11.21 -12.81
CA ASP A 54 20.83 12.04 -14.01
C ASP A 54 19.59 12.02 -14.93
N ASN A 55 18.88 10.90 -14.98
CA ASN A 55 17.67 10.74 -15.78
C ASN A 55 16.45 11.40 -15.12
N ILE A 56 16.47 11.65 -13.80
CA ILE A 56 15.37 12.31 -13.10
C ILE A 56 15.19 13.75 -13.62
N LYS A 57 16.28 14.49 -13.88
CA LYS A 57 16.18 15.85 -14.48
C LYS A 57 15.54 15.80 -15.87
N LEU A 58 15.95 14.84 -16.69
CA LEU A 58 15.40 14.67 -18.04
C LEU A 58 13.90 14.38 -17.98
N ILE A 59 13.49 13.49 -17.08
CA ILE A 59 12.08 13.18 -16.84
C ILE A 59 11.35 14.41 -16.34
N ALA A 60 11.90 15.15 -15.38
CA ALA A 60 11.27 16.34 -14.83
C ALA A 60 10.99 17.43 -15.88
N ASN A 61 11.86 17.57 -16.86
CA ASN A 61 11.67 18.52 -17.97
C ASN A 61 10.59 18.09 -18.97
N ILE A 62 10.19 16.82 -18.96
CA ILE A 62 9.25 16.25 -19.93
C ILE A 62 7.88 16.04 -19.30
N ILE A 63 7.83 15.61 -18.04
CA ILE A 63 6.57 15.27 -17.40
C ILE A 63 5.74 16.51 -17.08
N ARG A 64 4.43 16.34 -17.21
CA ARG A 64 3.44 17.27 -16.68
C ARG A 64 3.00 16.77 -15.30
N PRO A 65 3.46 17.37 -14.19
CA PRO A 65 3.17 16.88 -12.84
C PRO A 65 1.66 16.84 -12.55
N GLU A 66 0.86 17.70 -13.18
CA GLU A 66 -0.60 17.72 -13.07
C GLU A 66 -1.25 16.44 -13.58
N ASN A 67 -0.58 15.68 -14.45
CA ASN A 67 -1.07 14.43 -15.03
C ASN A 67 -0.60 13.17 -14.28
N VAL A 68 0.19 13.33 -13.22
CA VAL A 68 0.69 12.19 -12.42
C VAL A 68 -0.37 11.76 -11.41
N ILE A 69 -0.82 10.51 -11.53
CA ILE A 69 -1.82 9.92 -10.63
C ILE A 69 -1.18 9.06 -9.52
N LYS A 70 0.00 8.50 -9.79
CA LYS A 70 0.75 7.68 -8.86
C LYS A 70 2.24 8.01 -8.95
N LEU A 71 2.86 8.14 -7.79
CA LEU A 71 4.28 8.46 -7.66
C LEU A 71 4.96 7.45 -6.75
N ILE A 72 6.04 6.85 -7.22
CA ILE A 72 6.91 5.96 -6.45
C ILE A 72 8.29 6.61 -6.37
N LEU A 73 8.70 6.94 -5.16
CA LEU A 73 10.01 7.49 -4.84
C LEU A 73 10.75 6.48 -3.97
N SER A 74 12.04 6.28 -4.23
CA SER A 74 12.88 5.37 -3.45
C SER A 74 14.22 6.03 -3.18
N ASN A 75 14.69 5.91 -1.94
CA ASN A 75 16.04 6.33 -1.61
C ASN A 75 16.97 5.12 -1.44
N LYS A 76 17.45 4.60 -2.57
CA LYS A 76 18.20 3.33 -2.62
C LYS A 76 19.60 3.41 -2.00
N SER A 77 20.19 4.60 -1.86
CA SER A 77 21.48 4.77 -1.19
C SER A 77 21.41 5.83 -0.09
N PHE A 78 22.16 5.62 0.99
CA PHE A 78 22.17 6.47 2.18
C PHE A 78 22.63 7.92 1.90
N GLU A 79 23.31 8.11 0.77
CA GLU A 79 23.92 9.38 0.36
C GLU A 79 23.02 10.19 -0.57
N THR A 80 22.11 9.53 -1.30
CA THR A 80 21.29 10.24 -2.28
C THR A 80 20.14 10.97 -1.59
N LYS A 81 20.02 12.28 -1.85
CA LYS A 81 18.86 13.07 -1.43
C LYS A 81 17.83 13.10 -2.56
N ILE A 82 17.40 11.93 -3.05
CA ILE A 82 16.49 11.85 -4.21
C ILE A 82 15.18 12.58 -3.92
N PHE A 83 14.65 12.49 -2.70
CA PHE A 83 13.44 13.21 -2.32
C PHE A 83 13.64 14.72 -2.46
N ASP A 84 14.62 15.31 -1.77
CA ASP A 84 14.90 16.75 -1.83
C ASP A 84 15.19 17.20 -3.26
N PHE A 85 15.98 16.41 -4.00
CA PHE A 85 16.30 16.69 -5.39
C PHE A 85 15.07 16.70 -6.28
N PHE A 86 14.23 15.66 -6.20
CA PHE A 86 12.99 15.58 -6.96
C PHE A 86 12.04 16.72 -6.59
N LEU A 87 11.84 16.97 -5.29
CA LEU A 87 10.98 18.04 -4.79
C LEU A 87 11.50 19.43 -5.20
N SER A 88 12.81 19.60 -5.37
CA SER A 88 13.38 20.86 -5.87
C SER A 88 13.06 21.15 -7.35
N LEU A 89 12.62 20.14 -8.11
CA LEU A 89 12.31 20.28 -9.54
C LEU A 89 10.85 20.67 -9.80
N PHE A 90 9.98 20.65 -8.79
CA PHE A 90 8.55 20.92 -8.96
C PHE A 90 8.00 21.81 -7.84
N ASP A 91 6.99 22.59 -8.17
CA ASP A 91 6.23 23.31 -7.16
C ASP A 91 5.38 22.35 -6.31
N ASN A 92 5.20 22.67 -5.02
CA ASN A 92 4.41 21.87 -4.05
C ASN A 92 2.91 21.71 -4.40
N ARG A 93 2.43 22.36 -5.47
CA ARG A 93 1.05 22.28 -5.97
C ARG A 93 0.94 21.64 -7.35
N ALA A 94 2.06 21.20 -7.91
CA ALA A 94 2.12 20.70 -9.27
C ALA A 94 1.36 19.37 -9.43
N PHE A 95 1.30 18.56 -8.38
CA PHE A 95 0.72 17.21 -8.38
C PHE A 95 -0.79 17.17 -8.03
N CYS A 96 -1.59 18.04 -8.65
CA CYS A 96 -3.00 18.24 -8.28
C CYS A 96 -3.91 17.01 -8.50
N ARG A 97 -3.50 16.05 -9.34
CA ARG A 97 -4.23 14.79 -9.58
C ARG A 97 -3.65 13.59 -8.85
N LEU A 98 -2.58 13.76 -8.08
CA LEU A 98 -1.90 12.64 -7.42
C LEU A 98 -2.81 11.98 -6.39
N ARG A 99 -3.06 10.68 -6.59
CA ARG A 99 -3.93 9.85 -5.74
C ARG A 99 -3.18 8.80 -4.94
N SER A 100 -2.00 8.39 -5.40
CA SER A 100 -1.19 7.35 -4.77
C SER A 100 0.25 7.79 -4.62
N LEU A 101 0.78 7.73 -3.41
CA LEU A 101 2.20 7.98 -3.12
C LEU A 101 2.83 6.74 -2.49
N MET A 102 3.98 6.32 -3.01
CA MET A 102 4.80 5.27 -2.44
C MET A 102 6.19 5.82 -2.14
N LEU A 103 6.57 5.80 -0.86
CA LEU A 103 7.88 6.20 -0.37
C LEU A 103 8.62 4.96 0.09
N ASN A 104 9.69 4.59 -0.60
CA ASN A 104 10.51 3.44 -0.26
C ASN A 104 11.83 3.90 0.40
N GLN A 105 12.21 3.25 1.49
CA GLN A 105 13.45 3.48 2.23
C GLN A 105 13.62 4.94 2.69
N VAL A 106 12.54 5.53 3.21
CA VAL A 106 12.52 6.92 3.70
C VAL A 106 12.92 6.96 5.18
N LYS A 107 13.73 7.95 5.58
CA LYS A 107 14.07 8.14 6.99
C LYS A 107 12.88 8.70 7.76
N CYS A 108 12.67 8.21 8.97
CA CYS A 108 11.58 8.68 9.82
C CYS A 108 11.62 10.20 10.04
N ASN A 109 12.82 10.80 10.09
CA ASN A 109 12.99 12.24 10.25
C ASN A 109 12.66 13.05 8.99
N ASP A 110 12.65 12.43 7.80
CA ASP A 110 12.40 13.13 6.53
C ASP A 110 10.92 13.05 6.11
N LEU A 111 10.15 12.16 6.76
CA LEU A 111 8.75 11.89 6.42
C LEU A 111 7.86 13.14 6.45
N ASP A 112 7.96 13.94 7.51
CA ASP A 112 7.15 15.14 7.66
C ASP A 112 7.45 16.16 6.54
N HIS A 113 8.73 16.33 6.21
CA HIS A 113 9.14 17.22 5.13
C HIS A 113 8.58 16.77 3.79
N VAL A 114 8.72 15.47 3.47
CA VAL A 114 8.25 14.90 2.19
C VAL A 114 6.73 15.03 2.10
N LEU A 115 5.98 14.69 3.15
CA LEU A 115 4.53 14.79 3.11
C LEU A 115 4.01 16.22 3.04
N GLN A 116 4.69 17.19 3.66
CA GLN A 116 4.34 18.60 3.52
C GLN A 116 4.39 19.05 2.06
N ALA A 117 5.35 18.56 1.28
CA ALA A 117 5.43 18.85 -0.15
C ALA A 117 4.21 18.32 -0.93
N PHE A 118 3.57 17.25 -0.43
CA PHE A 118 2.35 16.68 -1.02
C PHE A 118 1.07 17.10 -0.30
N ALA A 119 1.11 18.01 0.68
CA ALA A 119 -0.03 18.35 1.54
C ALA A 119 -1.28 18.83 0.78
N SER A 120 -1.08 19.43 -0.40
CA SER A 120 -2.16 19.91 -1.28
C SER A 120 -2.74 18.83 -2.20
N CYS A 121 -2.08 17.68 -2.29
CA CYS A 121 -2.47 16.60 -3.19
C CYS A 121 -3.68 15.84 -2.62
N PRO A 122 -4.63 15.43 -3.47
CA PRO A 122 -5.82 14.73 -3.01
C PRO A 122 -5.56 13.22 -2.91
N LEU A 123 -4.53 12.87 -2.14
CA LEU A 123 -4.06 11.50 -1.92
C LEU A 123 -5.15 10.64 -1.30
N SER A 124 -5.28 9.42 -1.82
CA SER A 124 -6.20 8.39 -1.31
C SER A 124 -5.49 7.11 -0.88
N SER A 125 -4.25 6.93 -1.35
CA SER A 125 -3.40 5.78 -1.09
C SER A 125 -2.00 6.25 -0.70
N LEU A 126 -1.48 5.74 0.41
CA LEU A 126 -0.12 5.96 0.84
C LEU A 126 0.55 4.63 1.17
N SER A 127 1.76 4.44 0.65
CA SER A 127 2.65 3.34 1.03
C SER A 127 3.96 3.90 1.51
N VAL A 128 4.42 3.48 2.67
CA VAL A 128 5.68 3.92 3.27
C VAL A 128 6.49 2.71 3.68
N ASP A 129 7.76 2.71 3.33
CA ASP A 129 8.78 1.79 3.82
C ASP A 129 9.84 2.59 4.55
N ILE A 130 9.87 2.46 5.87
CA ILE A 130 10.75 3.24 6.75
C ILE A 130 11.97 2.39 7.03
N TRP A 131 13.17 2.93 6.82
CA TRP A 131 14.40 2.17 7.04
C TRP A 131 14.79 2.07 8.53
N ASP A 132 14.51 3.10 9.34
CA ASP A 132 14.87 3.21 10.76
C ASP A 132 13.69 2.97 11.70
N THR A 133 13.09 1.78 11.60
CA THR A 133 11.84 1.40 12.31
C THR A 133 11.95 1.37 13.84
N TRP A 134 13.13 1.56 14.44
CA TRP A 134 13.29 1.57 15.91
C TRP A 134 12.59 2.73 16.63
N ARG A 135 12.04 3.71 15.90
CA ARG A 135 11.38 4.91 16.46
C ARG A 135 9.85 4.86 16.33
N ASN A 136 9.25 3.82 16.89
CA ASN A 136 7.81 3.52 16.77
C ASN A 136 6.88 4.73 17.05
N ASN A 137 7.17 5.53 18.08
CA ASN A 137 6.29 6.65 18.47
C ASN A 137 6.20 7.75 17.41
N LYS A 138 7.31 8.03 16.69
CA LYS A 138 7.30 9.04 15.62
C LYS A 138 6.48 8.58 14.43
N VAL A 139 6.64 7.31 14.05
CA VAL A 139 5.88 6.71 12.94
C VAL A 139 4.39 6.66 13.28
N ALA A 140 4.04 6.35 14.52
CA ALA A 140 2.65 6.35 14.97
C ALA A 140 2.01 7.74 14.91
N ALA A 141 2.71 8.77 15.41
CA ALA A 141 2.25 10.16 15.30
C ALA A 141 2.09 10.60 13.84
N PHE A 142 3.04 10.20 12.99
CA PHE A 142 3.02 10.41 11.55
C PHE A 142 1.80 9.75 10.90
N VAL A 143 1.52 8.47 11.18
CA VAL A 143 0.37 7.78 10.59
C VAL A 143 -0.93 8.48 10.99
N ASN A 144 -1.05 8.87 12.25
CA ASN A 144 -2.26 9.52 12.75
C ASN A 144 -2.52 10.86 12.03
N SER A 145 -1.50 11.74 11.93
CA SER A 145 -1.64 13.02 11.25
C SER A 145 -1.96 12.86 9.75
N THR A 146 -1.27 11.91 9.10
CA THR A 146 -1.35 11.68 7.66
C THR A 146 -2.71 11.13 7.22
N VAL A 147 -3.27 10.18 7.99
CA VAL A 147 -4.57 9.56 7.67
C VAL A 147 -5.68 10.60 7.71
N VAL A 148 -5.66 11.50 8.71
CA VAL A 148 -6.63 12.60 8.81
C VAL A 148 -6.43 13.62 7.70
N GLN A 149 -5.19 14.07 7.50
CA GLN A 149 -4.86 15.13 6.55
C GLN A 149 -5.31 14.77 5.13
N PHE A 150 -4.98 13.55 4.67
CA PHE A 150 -5.26 13.12 3.31
C PHE A 150 -6.60 12.39 3.15
N LYS A 151 -7.32 12.10 4.25
CA LYS A 151 -8.55 11.28 4.21
C LYS A 151 -8.30 9.94 3.50
N LEU A 152 -7.20 9.28 3.85
CA LEU A 152 -6.73 8.07 3.17
C LEU A 152 -7.77 6.95 3.19
N ARG A 153 -7.82 6.19 2.08
CA ARG A 153 -8.58 4.94 1.96
C ARG A 153 -7.70 3.70 2.00
N LYS A 154 -6.42 3.85 1.64
CA LYS A 154 -5.42 2.80 1.62
C LYS A 154 -4.15 3.27 2.30
N LEU A 155 -3.70 2.51 3.30
CA LEU A 155 -2.44 2.73 3.98
C LEU A 155 -1.61 1.44 4.01
N ILE A 156 -0.35 1.54 3.61
CA ILE A 156 0.64 0.47 3.73
C ILE A 156 1.83 1.03 4.49
N VAL A 157 2.15 0.44 5.64
CA VAL A 157 3.34 0.79 6.43
C VAL A 157 4.23 -0.44 6.53
N LYS A 158 5.17 -0.58 5.59
CA LYS A 158 6.04 -1.75 5.54
C LYS A 158 6.96 -1.79 6.76
N ASN A 159 7.26 -3.00 7.21
CA ASN A 159 8.21 -3.28 8.30
C ASN A 159 7.85 -2.64 9.65
N PHE A 160 6.62 -2.17 9.83
CA PHE A 160 6.17 -1.59 11.09
C PHE A 160 5.44 -2.62 11.93
N ASN A 161 6.13 -3.11 12.96
CA ASN A 161 5.55 -4.05 13.92
C ASN A 161 4.89 -3.29 15.06
N HIS A 162 3.86 -3.89 15.63
CA HIS A 162 3.12 -3.35 16.76
C HIS A 162 2.58 -1.94 16.50
N LEU A 163 1.93 -1.79 15.34
CA LEU A 163 1.35 -0.54 14.88
C LEU A 163 0.30 0.00 15.84
N ALA A 164 -0.60 -0.86 16.31
CA ALA A 164 -1.80 -0.44 17.00
C ALA A 164 -1.55 -0.02 18.45
N LYS A 165 -0.48 -0.50 19.10
CA LYS A 165 -0.12 -0.06 20.47
C LYS A 165 0.07 1.45 20.61
N ASN A 166 0.51 2.10 19.54
CA ASN A 166 0.92 3.49 19.58
C ASN A 166 0.01 4.42 18.77
N ILE A 167 -1.00 3.88 18.08
CA ILE A 167 -1.89 4.66 17.23
C ILE A 167 -3.29 4.67 17.83
N SER A 168 -3.76 5.87 18.15
CA SER A 168 -5.17 6.13 18.36
C SER A 168 -5.79 6.53 17.04
N TRP A 169 -6.53 5.61 16.42
CA TRP A 169 -7.15 5.89 15.13
C TRP A 169 -8.25 6.95 15.27
N PRO A 170 -8.31 7.94 14.36
CA PRO A 170 -9.37 8.94 14.38
C PRO A 170 -10.75 8.30 14.13
N ASN A 171 -11.78 8.77 14.84
CA ASN A 171 -13.17 8.30 14.63
C ASN A 171 -13.69 8.51 13.19
N ILE A 172 -13.09 9.44 12.43
CA ILE A 172 -13.47 9.80 11.06
C ILE A 172 -12.56 9.12 10.02
N CYS A 173 -11.87 8.04 10.42
CA CYS A 173 -10.98 7.31 9.54
C CYS A 173 -11.75 6.55 8.45
N ASN A 174 -11.47 6.84 7.18
CA ASN A 174 -12.10 6.19 6.01
C ASN A 174 -11.24 5.06 5.41
N LEU A 175 -10.31 4.52 6.19
CA LEU A 175 -9.44 3.45 5.72
C LEU A 175 -10.25 2.19 5.43
N THR A 176 -10.12 1.72 4.20
CA THR A 176 -10.71 0.48 3.70
C THR A 176 -9.66 -0.61 3.52
N TYR A 177 -8.39 -0.23 3.38
CA TYR A 177 -7.26 -1.13 3.25
C TYR A 177 -6.15 -0.69 4.20
N LEU A 178 -5.67 -1.63 5.02
CA LEU A 178 -4.53 -1.44 5.89
C LEU A 178 -3.54 -2.59 5.71
N SER A 179 -2.26 -2.25 5.58
CA SER A 179 -1.19 -3.23 5.65
C SER A 179 -0.04 -2.77 6.54
N PHE A 180 0.44 -3.65 7.39
CA PHE A 180 1.60 -3.40 8.23
C PHE A 180 2.34 -4.69 8.58
N GLY A 181 3.35 -4.61 9.45
CA GLY A 181 4.17 -5.74 9.89
C GLY A 181 3.43 -6.69 10.81
N SER A 182 4.11 -7.13 11.87
CA SER A 182 3.56 -8.06 12.85
C SER A 182 2.74 -7.33 13.92
N CYS A 183 1.68 -7.96 14.43
CA CYS A 183 0.95 -7.52 15.63
C CYS A 183 0.82 -8.65 16.64
N ASP A 184 0.45 -8.30 17.87
CA ASP A 184 -0.22 -9.26 18.74
C ASP A 184 -1.75 -9.25 18.53
N TYR A 185 -2.43 -10.19 19.16
CA TYR A 185 -3.87 -10.30 19.07
C TYR A 185 -4.64 -9.08 19.61
N SER A 186 -4.16 -8.46 20.69
CA SER A 186 -4.82 -7.27 21.26
C SER A 186 -4.81 -6.12 20.25
N GLU A 187 -3.71 -5.97 19.52
CA GLU A 187 -3.56 -4.98 18.45
C GLU A 187 -4.44 -5.29 17.25
N TYR A 188 -4.57 -6.57 16.88
CA TYR A 188 -5.50 -7.00 15.86
C TYR A 188 -6.94 -6.57 16.21
N GLN A 189 -7.37 -6.81 17.46
CA GLN A 189 -8.69 -6.38 17.94
C GLN A 189 -8.86 -4.86 17.93
N THR A 190 -7.84 -4.10 18.38
CA THR A 190 -7.86 -2.64 18.36
C THR A 190 -8.01 -2.10 16.94
N VAL A 191 -7.24 -2.64 15.98
CA VAL A 191 -7.34 -2.24 14.57
C VAL A 191 -8.75 -2.48 14.02
N LEU A 192 -9.34 -3.65 14.27
CA LEU A 192 -10.68 -3.97 13.78
C LEU A 192 -11.77 -3.19 14.52
N GLY A 193 -11.61 -2.93 15.81
CA GLY A 193 -12.56 -2.14 16.61
C GLY A 193 -12.59 -0.67 16.18
N ASP A 194 -11.42 -0.09 15.93
CA ASP A 194 -11.30 1.32 15.62
C ASP A 194 -11.58 1.63 14.14
N LEU A 195 -11.17 0.74 13.22
CA LEU A 195 -11.32 0.95 11.77
C LEU A 195 -12.62 0.31 11.25
N ARG A 196 -13.74 0.98 11.52
CA ARG A 196 -15.09 0.48 11.18
C ARG A 196 -15.37 0.28 9.68
N TYR A 197 -14.60 0.93 8.80
CA TYR A 197 -14.74 0.79 7.35
C TYR A 197 -13.69 -0.13 6.71
N LEU A 198 -12.85 -0.78 7.53
CA LEU A 198 -11.77 -1.62 7.04
C LEU A 198 -12.33 -2.88 6.37
N LYS A 199 -12.01 -3.05 5.09
CA LYS A 199 -12.41 -4.22 4.29
C LYS A 199 -11.27 -5.20 4.08
N THR A 200 -10.04 -4.70 4.00
CA THR A 200 -8.86 -5.51 3.74
C THR A 200 -7.78 -5.23 4.77
N LEU A 201 -7.31 -6.30 5.43
CA LEU A 201 -6.21 -6.26 6.38
C LEU A 201 -5.10 -7.20 5.90
N VAL A 202 -3.88 -6.67 5.78
CA VAL A 202 -2.69 -7.44 5.38
C VAL A 202 -1.60 -7.27 6.43
N ILE A 203 -1.33 -8.32 7.18
CA ILE A 203 -0.31 -8.34 8.23
C ILE A 203 0.79 -9.34 7.88
N ARG A 204 1.98 -9.13 8.45
CA ARG A 204 3.08 -10.11 8.31
C ARG A 204 2.79 -11.32 9.19
N ASP A 205 2.65 -11.10 10.49
CA ASP A 205 2.42 -12.15 11.48
C ASP A 205 1.45 -11.64 12.56
N CYS A 206 0.77 -12.56 13.23
CA CYS A 206 -0.09 -12.28 14.38
C CYS A 206 0.29 -13.20 15.52
N ILE A 207 0.65 -12.65 16.68
CA ILE A 207 1.06 -13.44 17.84
C ILE A 207 -0.11 -13.56 18.83
N ILE A 208 -0.52 -14.80 19.12
CA ILE A 208 -1.57 -15.12 20.10
C ILE A 208 -0.93 -15.85 21.29
N GLN A 209 -0.79 -15.15 22.42
CA GLN A 209 -0.15 -15.70 23.64
C GLN A 209 -1.15 -16.07 24.74
N ASP A 210 -2.27 -15.36 24.90
CA ASP A 210 -3.20 -15.54 26.03
C ASP A 210 -4.67 -15.64 25.60
N ARG A 211 -5.11 -16.84 25.18
CA ARG A 211 -6.50 -17.08 24.73
C ARG A 211 -7.56 -16.86 25.83
N ASN A 212 -7.17 -17.03 27.09
CA ASN A 212 -8.12 -17.11 28.21
C ASN A 212 -8.66 -15.74 28.68
N GLN A 213 -8.10 -14.63 28.22
CA GLN A 213 -8.53 -13.27 28.57
C GLN A 213 -9.27 -12.57 27.43
N MET A 214 -9.57 -13.29 26.34
CA MET A 214 -10.03 -12.69 25.09
C MET A 214 -11.56 -12.52 25.05
N ILE A 215 -11.99 -11.30 24.75
CA ILE A 215 -13.41 -10.97 24.55
C ILE A 215 -13.79 -11.32 23.11
N PHE A 216 -14.83 -12.15 22.94
CA PHE A 216 -15.42 -12.40 21.62
C PHE A 216 -16.12 -11.15 21.12
N THR A 217 -15.52 -10.52 20.12
CA THR A 217 -16.11 -9.39 19.39
C THR A 217 -16.24 -9.80 17.94
N SER A 218 -17.33 -9.42 17.28
CA SER A 218 -17.56 -9.69 15.87
C SER A 218 -17.22 -8.45 15.03
N TYR A 219 -16.47 -8.66 13.96
CA TYR A 219 -15.98 -7.65 13.03
C TYR A 219 -16.49 -7.94 11.60
N PRO A 220 -17.80 -7.73 11.34
CA PRO A 220 -18.42 -8.09 10.06
C PRO A 220 -18.00 -7.18 8.89
N GLN A 221 -17.25 -6.11 9.13
CA GLN A 221 -16.77 -5.20 8.09
C GLN A 221 -15.61 -5.78 7.28
N LEU A 222 -14.83 -6.70 7.86
CA LEU A 222 -13.64 -7.25 7.21
C LEU A 222 -14.04 -8.32 6.19
N LEU A 223 -13.58 -8.14 4.95
CA LEU A 223 -13.88 -9.03 3.82
C LEU A 223 -12.64 -9.81 3.37
N SER A 224 -11.44 -9.25 3.57
CA SER A 224 -10.19 -9.86 3.15
C SER A 224 -9.12 -9.78 4.24
N LEU A 225 -8.51 -10.93 4.54
CA LEU A 225 -7.41 -11.07 5.48
C LEU A 225 -6.24 -11.75 4.80
N THR A 226 -5.05 -11.17 4.91
CA THR A 226 -3.80 -11.79 4.48
C THR A 226 -2.81 -11.82 5.62
N ILE A 227 -2.25 -12.99 5.91
CA ILE A 227 -1.16 -13.20 6.87
C ILE A 227 0.01 -13.81 6.11
N SER A 228 1.12 -13.06 5.98
CA SER A 228 2.19 -13.38 5.02
C SER A 228 3.29 -14.29 5.57
N ASP A 229 3.43 -14.37 6.88
CA ASP A 229 4.44 -15.14 7.61
C ASP A 229 3.75 -15.82 8.80
N CYS A 230 2.72 -16.61 8.49
CA CYS A 230 1.78 -17.12 9.47
C CYS A 230 2.45 -18.17 10.37
N ASN A 231 2.64 -17.82 11.64
CA ASN A 231 3.12 -18.74 12.68
C ASN A 231 1.99 -19.31 13.56
N LEU A 232 0.74 -19.13 13.14
CA LEU A 232 -0.45 -19.49 13.90
C LEU A 232 -0.76 -20.98 13.80
N SER A 233 -1.18 -21.59 14.90
CA SER A 233 -1.78 -22.92 14.84
C SER A 233 -3.15 -22.88 14.14
N MET A 234 -3.65 -24.02 13.65
CA MET A 234 -5.00 -24.07 13.08
C MET A 234 -6.03 -23.48 14.04
N ASN A 235 -5.99 -23.88 15.33
CA ASN A 235 -6.90 -23.36 16.36
C ASN A 235 -6.83 -21.83 16.54
N ASP A 236 -5.65 -21.22 16.37
CA ASP A 236 -5.52 -19.75 16.41
C ASP A 236 -6.21 -19.11 15.20
N ILE A 237 -6.06 -19.73 14.04
CA ILE A 237 -6.70 -19.26 12.82
C ILE A 237 -8.22 -19.40 12.91
N GLU A 238 -8.73 -20.54 13.38
CA GLU A 238 -10.16 -20.73 13.63
C GLU A 238 -10.71 -19.64 14.54
N PHE A 239 -9.96 -19.31 15.59
CA PHE A 239 -10.31 -18.27 16.55
C PHE A 239 -10.36 -16.87 15.92
N LEU A 240 -9.38 -16.48 15.10
CA LEU A 240 -9.41 -15.21 14.37
C LEU A 240 -10.59 -15.12 13.40
N LEU A 241 -10.87 -16.23 12.71
CA LEU A 241 -11.88 -16.29 11.66
C LEU A 241 -13.31 -16.29 12.23
N ALA A 242 -13.52 -16.91 13.40
CA ALA A 242 -14.79 -16.82 14.13
C ALA A 242 -15.23 -15.37 14.43
N GLN A 243 -14.27 -14.43 14.46
CA GLN A 243 -14.54 -13.01 14.71
C GLN A 243 -14.79 -12.21 13.44
N THR A 244 -14.58 -12.79 12.26
CA THR A 244 -14.72 -12.12 10.97
C THR A 244 -15.71 -12.87 10.08
N PRO A 245 -17.00 -12.95 10.48
CA PRO A 245 -17.97 -13.83 9.83
C PRO A 245 -18.28 -13.47 8.38
N SER A 246 -17.95 -12.24 7.95
CA SER A 246 -18.15 -11.76 6.57
C SER A 246 -16.94 -11.99 5.67
N LEU A 247 -15.89 -12.66 6.15
CA LEU A 247 -14.67 -12.85 5.38
C LEU A 247 -14.97 -13.66 4.11
N SER A 248 -14.55 -13.13 2.96
CA SER A 248 -14.74 -13.75 1.65
C SER A 248 -13.40 -14.13 0.98
N HIS A 249 -12.29 -13.51 1.41
CA HIS A 249 -10.94 -13.82 0.93
C HIS A 249 -10.00 -14.03 2.11
N LEU A 250 -9.35 -15.19 2.16
CA LEU A 250 -8.34 -15.51 3.16
C LEU A 250 -7.06 -15.96 2.45
N LYS A 251 -5.94 -15.29 2.72
CA LYS A 251 -4.63 -15.69 2.21
C LYS A 251 -3.65 -15.91 3.36
N LEU A 252 -3.15 -17.14 3.47
CA LEU A 252 -2.18 -17.53 4.49
C LEU A 252 -0.91 -18.03 3.81
N CYS A 253 0.20 -17.34 4.05
CA CYS A 253 1.50 -17.75 3.56
C CYS A 253 2.34 -18.24 4.75
N SER A 254 2.94 -19.44 4.64
CA SER A 254 3.85 -19.97 5.65
C SER A 254 5.20 -19.30 5.59
N HIS A 255 5.90 -19.37 6.71
CA HIS A 255 7.34 -19.32 6.69
C HIS A 255 7.92 -20.50 5.90
N PRO A 256 8.88 -20.30 4.98
CA PRO A 256 9.44 -21.36 4.12
C PRO A 256 9.94 -22.60 4.87
N GLU A 257 10.28 -22.46 6.15
CA GLU A 257 10.86 -23.50 6.98
C GLU A 257 9.81 -24.27 7.82
N LYS A 258 8.53 -23.90 7.77
CA LYS A 258 7.44 -24.56 8.50
C LYS A 258 6.43 -25.19 7.55
N PHE A 259 6.60 -26.48 7.32
CA PHE A 259 5.54 -27.38 6.85
C PHE A 259 4.94 -28.09 8.08
N ASP A 260 3.97 -27.46 8.73
CA ASP A 260 3.27 -28.04 9.87
C ASP A 260 1.81 -28.39 9.53
N SER A 261 1.06 -28.88 10.53
CA SER A 261 -0.35 -29.31 10.40
C SER A 261 -1.29 -28.23 9.87
N THR A 262 -0.86 -26.97 9.84
CA THR A 262 -1.58 -25.82 9.28
C THR A 262 -1.70 -25.89 7.76
N TYR A 263 -1.00 -26.83 7.10
CA TYR A 263 -1.14 -27.15 5.67
C TYR A 263 -1.89 -28.45 5.40
N ASN A 264 -2.64 -28.96 6.39
CA ASN A 264 -3.52 -30.10 6.18
C ASN A 264 -4.80 -29.66 5.44
N GLY A 265 -4.85 -29.91 4.13
CA GLY A 265 -5.99 -29.56 3.28
C GLY A 265 -7.33 -30.14 3.76
N PHE A 266 -7.33 -31.32 4.40
CA PHE A 266 -8.55 -31.90 4.95
C PHE A 266 -9.09 -31.11 6.14
N SER A 267 -8.20 -30.66 7.04
CA SER A 267 -8.59 -29.80 8.17
C SER A 267 -9.16 -28.46 7.67
N TRP A 268 -8.54 -27.88 6.64
CA TRP A 268 -9.05 -26.67 5.99
C TRP A 268 -10.42 -26.87 5.34
N GLU A 269 -10.62 -27.97 4.64
CA GLU A 269 -11.91 -28.26 3.99
C GLU A 269 -13.04 -28.38 5.01
N GLN A 270 -12.81 -29.12 6.10
CA GLN A 270 -13.80 -29.24 7.19
C GLN A 270 -14.05 -27.90 7.86
N PHE A 271 -12.99 -27.15 8.15
CA PHE A 271 -13.10 -25.84 8.79
C PHE A 271 -13.88 -24.84 7.94
N ILE A 272 -13.56 -24.71 6.65
CA ILE A 272 -14.25 -23.79 5.73
C ILE A 272 -15.74 -24.13 5.62
N LYS A 273 -16.07 -25.43 5.49
CA LYS A 273 -17.45 -25.91 5.42
C LYS A 273 -18.26 -25.54 6.67
N VAL A 274 -17.64 -25.52 7.84
CA VAL A 274 -18.33 -25.29 9.12
C VAL A 274 -18.39 -23.80 9.49
N ASN A 275 -17.31 -23.04 9.25
CA ASN A 275 -17.13 -21.74 9.88
C ASN A 275 -17.14 -20.54 8.90
N ILE A 276 -16.95 -20.76 7.59
CA ILE A 276 -16.87 -19.65 6.63
C ILE A 276 -17.67 -19.98 5.37
N SER A 277 -18.99 -20.02 5.51
CA SER A 277 -19.90 -20.25 4.38
C SER A 277 -19.85 -19.15 3.31
N SER A 278 -19.27 -17.99 3.62
CA SER A 278 -19.09 -16.85 2.71
C SER A 278 -17.77 -16.82 1.95
N LEU A 279 -16.86 -17.78 2.19
CA LEU A 279 -15.54 -17.80 1.55
C LEU A 279 -15.70 -18.09 0.06
N ALA A 280 -15.34 -17.12 -0.78
CA ALA A 280 -15.41 -17.26 -2.23
C ALA A 280 -14.05 -17.66 -2.82
N GLU A 281 -12.94 -17.21 -2.20
CA GLU A 281 -11.58 -17.47 -2.66
C GLU A 281 -10.64 -17.77 -1.47
N PHE A 282 -9.83 -18.81 -1.60
CA PHE A 282 -8.77 -19.26 -0.68
C PHE A 282 -7.45 -19.39 -1.43
#